data_AF-A0A1X7TAC2-F1
#
_entry.id   AF-A0A1X7TAC2-F1
#
_cell.length_a   1.000
_cell.length_b   1.000
_cell.length_c   1.000
_cell.angle_alpha   90.00
_cell.angle_beta   90.00
_cell.angle_gamma   90.00
#
_symmetry.space_group_name_H-M   'P 1'
#
loop_
_entity.id
_entity.type
_entity.pdbx_description
1 polymer ?
#
loop_
_entity_poly.entity_id
_entity_poly.type
_entity_poly.pdbx_seq_one_letter_code
_entity_poly.pdbx_strand_id
1 'polypeptide(L)'
;EDYTLYRAMLKTIRKTEENYQDDSHIIFIIQESDLRYLIENIWAGQSAVSGEKDLFELILVRWNITEHWSPWNCILLTTDEARAHVKLDNPEKAYSSQFTDKIRQRHILARNYFTQIPGMMEEMSTKVKELPLPRPKERIIVVRQHPQEQQQQQLAVDSN
;
A
#
# COMPACT_ATOMS: atom_id res chain seq x y z
N GLU A 1 -5.38 16.34 -15.28
CA GLU A 1 -4.33 15.37 -14.94
C GLU A 1 -4.97 14.00 -14.82
N ASP A 2 -4.32 12.97 -15.36
CA ASP A 2 -4.92 11.66 -15.52
C ASP A 2 -4.80 10.83 -14.23
N TYR A 3 -5.78 10.96 -13.32
CA TYR A 3 -5.85 10.20 -12.07
C TYR A 3 -6.18 8.71 -12.26
N THR A 4 -6.31 8.24 -13.50
CA THR A 4 -6.76 6.88 -13.83
C THR A 4 -5.83 5.82 -13.23
N LEU A 5 -4.52 6.06 -13.23
CA LEU A 5 -3.53 5.17 -12.61
C LEU A 5 -3.71 5.08 -11.09
N TYR A 6 -3.77 6.23 -10.40
CA TYR A 6 -3.95 6.30 -8.96
C TYR A 6 -5.29 5.73 -8.51
N ARG A 7 -6.36 5.97 -9.29
CA ARG A 7 -7.66 5.33 -9.07
C ARG A 7 -7.56 3.80 -9.15
N ALA A 8 -6.86 3.27 -10.15
CA ALA A 8 -6.67 1.83 -10.31
C ALA A 8 -5.86 1.25 -9.14
N MET A 9 -4.78 1.91 -8.74
CA MET A 9 -3.99 1.53 -7.55
C MET A 9 -4.86 1.50 -6.29
N LEU A 10 -5.65 2.56 -6.05
CA LEU A 10 -6.49 2.67 -4.87
C LEU A 10 -7.53 1.55 -4.80
N LYS A 11 -8.14 1.19 -5.95
CA LYS A 11 -9.04 0.04 -6.04
C LYS A 11 -8.34 -1.27 -5.66
N THR A 12 -7.11 -1.48 -6.11
CA THR A 12 -6.33 -2.69 -5.79
C THR A 12 -5.97 -2.76 -4.32
N ILE A 13 -5.57 -1.64 -3.71
CA ILE A 13 -5.27 -1.59 -2.28
C ILE A 13 -6.54 -1.92 -1.50
N ARG A 14 -7.68 -1.27 -1.79
CA ARG A 14 -8.97 -1.54 -1.13
C ARG A 14 -9.36 -3.01 -1.22
N LYS A 15 -9.28 -3.62 -2.40
CA LYS A 15 -9.59 -5.04 -2.59
C LYS A 15 -8.62 -5.96 -1.84
N THR A 16 -7.36 -5.56 -1.68
CA THR A 16 -6.39 -6.30 -0.86
C THR A 16 -6.75 -6.21 0.62
N GLU A 17 -7.07 -5.01 1.09
CA GLU A 17 -7.42 -4.71 2.49
C GLU A 17 -8.75 -5.36 2.92
N GLU A 18 -9.73 -5.48 2.02
CA GLU A 18 -10.98 -6.23 2.27
C GLU A 18 -10.73 -7.69 2.70
N ASN A 19 -9.63 -8.31 2.26
CA ASN A 19 -9.29 -9.68 2.65
C ASN A 19 -8.76 -9.80 4.09
N TYR A 20 -8.30 -8.70 4.69
CA TYR A 20 -7.79 -8.70 6.06
C TYR A 20 -8.93 -8.71 7.10
N GLN A 21 -10.13 -8.27 6.72
CA GLN A 21 -11.34 -8.26 7.55
C GLN A 21 -11.12 -7.68 8.96
N ASP A 22 -10.33 -6.61 9.06
CA ASP A 22 -9.92 -6.01 10.33
C ASP A 22 -10.60 -4.67 10.61
N ASP A 23 -11.74 -4.39 9.96
CA ASP A 23 -12.55 -3.19 10.18
C ASP A 23 -11.77 -1.86 10.06
N SER A 24 -10.67 -1.87 9.29
CA SER A 24 -9.92 -0.65 8.99
C SER A 24 -10.66 0.21 7.98
N HIS A 25 -10.98 1.45 8.35
CA HIS A 25 -11.63 2.41 7.45
C HIS A 25 -10.65 3.39 6.79
N ILE A 26 -9.37 3.37 7.18
CA ILE A 26 -8.35 4.36 6.76
C ILE A 26 -8.22 4.43 5.23
N ILE A 27 -8.19 3.28 4.55
CA ILE A 27 -8.05 3.23 3.08
C ILE A 27 -9.25 3.82 2.33
N PHE A 28 -10.42 3.89 2.96
CA PHE A 28 -11.63 4.45 2.37
C PHE A 28 -11.71 5.98 2.53
N ILE A 29 -10.97 6.54 3.50
CA ILE A 29 -10.83 8.00 3.68
C ILE A 29 -9.93 8.60 2.59
N ILE A 30 -8.88 7.86 2.20
CA ILE A 30 -7.92 8.29 1.18
C ILE A 30 -8.57 8.43 -0.20
N GLN A 31 -8.38 9.58 -0.85
CA GLN A 31 -8.79 9.86 -2.23
C GLN A 31 -7.65 9.68 -3.24
N GLU A 32 -7.93 9.79 -4.54
CA GLU A 32 -6.91 9.66 -5.59
C GLU A 32 -5.79 10.72 -5.49
N SER A 33 -6.12 11.96 -5.09
CA SER A 33 -5.13 13.03 -4.87
C SER A 33 -4.21 12.75 -3.69
N ASP A 34 -4.79 12.21 -2.62
CA ASP A 34 -4.08 11.79 -1.42
C ASP A 34 -3.11 10.65 -1.72
N LEU A 35 -3.56 9.66 -2.49
CA LEU A 35 -2.72 8.54 -2.92
C LEU A 35 -1.59 9.01 -3.84
N ARG A 36 -1.86 9.94 -4.76
CA ARG A 36 -0.81 10.56 -5.58
C ARG A 36 0.23 11.25 -4.71
N TYR A 37 -0.19 12.03 -3.71
CA TYR A 37 0.74 12.68 -2.80
C TYR A 37 1.59 11.65 -2.04
N LEU A 38 0.97 10.59 -1.52
CA LEU A 38 1.67 9.49 -0.85
C LEU A 38 2.74 8.88 -1.76
N ILE A 39 2.41 8.58 -3.01
CA ILE A 39 3.35 7.94 -3.94
C ILE A 39 4.47 8.91 -4.35
N GLU A 40 4.12 10.10 -4.83
CA GLU A 40 5.08 11.04 -5.42
C GLU A 40 5.93 11.75 -4.36
N ASN A 41 5.35 12.15 -3.21
CA ASN A 41 6.04 13.00 -2.24
C ASN A 41 6.63 12.21 -1.07
N ILE A 42 5.97 11.14 -0.62
CA ILE A 42 6.47 10.32 0.49
C ILE A 42 7.38 9.20 -0.03
N TRP A 43 6.96 8.51 -1.09
CA TRP A 43 7.71 7.40 -1.67
C TRP A 43 8.58 7.79 -2.87
N ALA A 44 8.58 9.05 -3.28
CA ALA A 44 9.36 9.56 -4.41
C ALA A 44 9.06 8.85 -5.75
N GLY A 45 7.86 8.27 -5.89
CA GLY A 45 7.41 7.57 -7.09
C GLY A 45 8.20 6.31 -7.41
N GLN A 46 8.84 5.68 -6.43
CA GLN A 46 9.69 4.52 -6.65
C GLN A 46 9.60 3.46 -5.55
N SER A 47 9.89 2.21 -5.91
CA SER A 47 10.04 1.12 -4.94
C SER A 47 11.04 1.52 -3.86
N ALA A 48 10.66 1.26 -2.61
CA ALA A 48 11.53 1.50 -1.47
C ALA A 48 12.79 0.62 -1.51
N VAL A 49 12.69 -0.60 -2.05
CA VAL A 49 13.74 -1.63 -2.01
C VAL A 49 14.67 -1.53 -3.22
N SER A 50 14.15 -1.71 -4.44
CA SER A 50 14.94 -1.66 -5.69
C SER A 50 15.12 -0.26 -6.27
N GLY A 51 14.22 0.68 -5.94
CA GLY A 51 14.18 1.98 -6.62
C GLY A 51 13.51 1.95 -7.99
N GLU A 52 12.80 0.88 -8.34
CA GLU A 52 11.98 0.79 -9.57
C GLU A 52 10.99 1.95 -9.65
N LYS A 53 10.87 2.59 -10.81
CA LYS A 53 10.08 3.81 -11.04
C LYS A 53 8.83 3.56 -11.88
N ASP A 54 8.69 2.36 -12.47
CA ASP A 54 7.49 2.00 -13.19
C ASP A 54 6.30 1.83 -12.25
N LEU A 55 5.46 2.87 -12.14
CA LEU A 55 4.28 2.88 -11.29
C LEU A 55 3.26 1.77 -11.63
N PHE A 56 3.28 1.19 -12.84
CA PHE A 56 2.38 0.06 -13.15
C PHE A 56 2.76 -1.20 -12.36
N GLU A 57 4.05 -1.39 -12.10
CA GLU A 57 4.59 -2.52 -11.34
C GLU A 57 4.56 -2.30 -9.82
N LEU A 58 4.31 -1.06 -9.39
CA LEU A 58 4.31 -0.71 -7.97
C LEU A 58 2.95 -0.92 -7.31
N ILE A 59 2.99 -1.36 -6.05
CA ILE A 59 1.86 -1.52 -5.16
C ILE A 59 2.22 -1.05 -3.75
N LEU A 60 1.21 -0.56 -3.01
CA LEU A 60 1.33 -0.25 -1.59
C LEU A 60 0.79 -1.43 -0.79
N VAL A 61 1.62 -1.97 0.08
CA VAL A 61 1.24 -3.00 1.05
C VAL A 61 1.50 -2.51 2.46
N ARG A 62 0.94 -3.21 3.46
CA ARG A 62 1.24 -2.93 4.87
C ARG A 62 2.72 -3.13 5.15
N TRP A 63 3.33 -2.22 5.89
CA TRP A 63 4.69 -2.40 6.40
C TRP A 63 4.69 -3.43 7.52
N ASN A 64 3.93 -3.18 8.59
CA ASN A 64 3.68 -4.14 9.64
C ASN A 64 2.31 -4.82 9.44
N ILE A 65 2.32 -6.13 9.22
CA ILE A 65 1.11 -6.90 8.93
C ILE A 65 0.18 -7.05 10.15
N THR A 66 0.69 -6.81 11.36
CA THR A 66 -0.11 -6.86 12.60
C THR A 66 -0.80 -5.53 12.92
N GLU A 67 -0.65 -4.54 12.05
CA GLU A 67 -1.25 -3.22 12.16
C GLU A 67 -2.12 -2.94 10.93
N HIS A 68 -3.13 -2.10 11.11
CA HIS A 68 -3.99 -1.64 10.02
C HIS A 68 -3.16 -0.98 8.91
N TRP A 69 -3.62 -1.11 7.67
CA TRP A 69 -3.08 -0.28 6.62
C TRP A 69 -3.32 1.20 6.94
N SER A 70 -2.28 1.99 6.77
CA SER A 70 -2.36 3.44 6.85
C SER A 70 -1.21 4.07 6.06
N PRO A 71 -1.28 5.36 5.72
CA PRO A 71 -0.16 6.06 5.09
C PRO A 71 1.16 5.96 5.88
N TRP A 72 1.11 5.76 7.20
CA TRP A 72 2.28 5.59 8.07
C TRP A 72 2.54 4.13 8.50
N ASN A 73 1.83 3.17 7.93
CA ASN A 73 2.09 1.73 8.04
C ASN A 73 2.04 1.06 6.65
N CYS A 74 2.49 1.76 5.61
CA CYS A 74 2.54 1.22 4.25
C CYS A 74 3.97 1.22 3.71
N ILE A 75 4.21 0.49 2.63
CA ILE A 75 5.46 0.53 1.87
C ILE A 75 5.18 0.35 0.38
N LEU A 76 5.80 1.20 -0.45
CA LEU A 76 5.69 1.11 -1.90
C LEU A 76 6.75 0.16 -2.45
N LEU A 77 6.32 -0.90 -3.12
CA LEU A 77 7.16 -2.00 -3.60
C LEU A 77 6.69 -2.46 -4.98
N THR A 78 7.56 -3.15 -5.71
CA THR A 78 7.13 -3.97 -6.85
C THR A 78 6.30 -5.16 -6.36
N THR A 79 5.53 -5.77 -7.26
CA THR A 79 4.72 -6.96 -6.95
C THR A 79 5.56 -8.10 -6.32
N ASP A 80 6.76 -8.35 -6.83
CA ASP A 80 7.61 -9.44 -6.34
C ASP A 80 8.26 -9.11 -4.99
N GLU A 81 8.71 -7.87 -4.79
CA GLU A 81 9.19 -7.41 -3.49
C GLU A 81 8.09 -7.48 -2.44
N ALA A 82 6.86 -7.10 -2.79
CA ALA A 82 5.73 -7.18 -1.89
C ALA A 82 5.41 -8.63 -1.51
N ARG A 83 5.48 -9.58 -2.45
CA ARG A 83 5.31 -11.02 -2.16
C ARG A 83 6.35 -11.55 -1.19
N ALA A 84 7.59 -11.03 -1.25
CA ALA A 84 8.61 -11.35 -0.26
C ALA A 84 8.33 -10.66 1.09
N HIS A 85 7.93 -9.39 1.05
CA HIS A 85 7.66 -8.57 2.22
C HIS A 85 6.54 -9.13 3.09
N VAL A 86 5.39 -9.50 2.50
CA VAL A 86 4.24 -10.02 3.28
C VAL A 86 4.55 -11.33 3.99
N LYS A 87 5.58 -12.07 3.59
CA LYS A 87 6.01 -13.30 4.29
C LYS A 87 6.82 -13.02 5.55
N LEU A 88 7.32 -11.79 5.73
CA LEU A 88 8.08 -11.40 6.90
C LEU A 88 7.16 -11.31 8.12
N ASP A 89 7.59 -11.87 9.25
CA ASP A 89 6.86 -11.75 10.52
C ASP A 89 7.17 -10.44 11.24
N ASN A 90 8.40 -9.92 11.08
CA ASN A 90 8.79 -8.65 11.67
C ASN A 90 9.74 -7.91 10.70
N PRO A 91 9.26 -6.89 9.99
CA PRO A 91 10.08 -6.14 9.04
C PRO A 91 11.23 -5.38 9.72
N GLU A 92 11.05 -4.92 10.97
CA GLU A 92 12.09 -4.22 11.74
C GLU A 92 13.30 -5.12 12.06
N LYS A 93 13.10 -6.45 12.09
CA LYS A 93 14.18 -7.42 12.28
C LYS A 93 14.71 -8.01 10.98
N ALA A 94 13.90 -8.04 9.93
CA ALA A 94 14.24 -8.66 8.66
C ALA A 94 15.08 -7.73 7.76
N TYR A 95 14.81 -6.43 7.79
CA TYR A 95 15.57 -5.45 7.03
C TYR A 95 16.74 -4.88 7.83
N SER A 96 17.72 -4.31 7.12
CA SER A 96 18.81 -3.57 7.77
C SER A 96 18.29 -2.35 8.53
N SER A 97 18.93 -1.99 9.65
CA SER A 97 18.56 -0.81 10.45
C SER A 97 18.55 0.48 9.64
N GLN A 98 19.52 0.68 8.76
CA GLN A 98 19.59 1.86 7.88
C GLN A 98 18.37 1.95 6.95
N PHE A 99 17.83 0.80 6.53
CA PHE A 99 16.63 0.76 5.71
C PHE A 99 15.39 1.05 6.54
N THR A 100 15.24 0.41 7.70
CA THR A 100 14.07 0.61 8.58
C THR A 100 14.00 2.06 9.08
N ASP A 101 15.13 2.71 9.35
CA ASP A 101 15.19 4.13 9.69
C ASP A 101 14.68 5.03 8.55
N LYS A 102 15.04 4.73 7.30
CA LYS A 102 14.50 5.45 6.13
C LYS A 102 13.00 5.25 5.97
N ILE A 103 12.50 4.04 6.23
CA ILE A 103 11.06 3.76 6.20
C ILE A 103 10.34 4.54 7.30
N ARG A 104 10.88 4.55 8.52
CA ARG A 104 10.34 5.31 9.65
C ARG A 104 10.26 6.80 9.36
N GLN A 105 11.28 7.37 8.73
CA GLN A 105 11.26 8.79 8.31
C GLN A 105 10.11 9.08 7.34
N ARG A 106 9.87 8.21 6.35
CA ARG A 106 8.74 8.33 5.42
C ARG A 106 7.40 8.20 6.14
N HIS A 107 7.27 7.27 7.08
CA HIS A 107 6.06 7.13 7.89
C HIS A 107 5.78 8.35 8.75
N ILE A 108 6.81 8.97 9.33
CA ILE A 108 6.67 10.24 10.08
C ILE A 108 6.14 11.34 9.15
N LEU A 109 6.71 11.49 7.95
CA LEU A 109 6.24 12.47 6.96
C LEU A 109 4.78 12.21 6.56
N ALA A 110 4.44 10.96 6.26
CA ALA A 110 3.07 10.58 5.93
C ALA A 110 2.13 10.89 7.09
N ARG A 111 2.48 10.51 8.32
CA ARG A 111 1.64 10.77 9.49
C ARG A 111 1.39 12.26 9.65
N ASN A 112 2.42 13.10 9.61
CA ASN A 112 2.30 14.55 9.78
C ASN A 112 1.39 15.21 8.72
N TYR A 113 1.39 14.68 7.50
CA TYR A 113 0.54 15.16 6.41
C TYR A 113 -0.89 14.63 6.55
N PHE A 114 -1.07 13.32 6.61
CA PHE A 114 -2.38 12.67 6.55
C PHE A 114 -3.21 12.86 7.83
N THR A 115 -2.60 13.11 8.98
CA THR A 115 -3.34 13.47 10.20
C THR A 115 -4.03 14.82 10.11
N GLN A 116 -3.71 15.67 9.12
CA GLN A 116 -4.38 16.96 8.95
C GLN A 116 -5.70 16.82 8.17
N ILE A 117 -5.98 15.64 7.62
CA ILE A 117 -7.23 15.37 6.90
C ILE A 117 -8.35 15.18 7.91
N PRO A 118 -9.47 15.94 7.81
CA PRO A 118 -10.55 15.92 8.81
C PRO A 118 -11.09 14.52 9.13
N GLY A 119 -11.29 13.66 8.13
CA GLY A 119 -11.77 12.28 8.35
C GLY A 119 -10.72 11.35 9.00
N MET A 120 -9.43 11.62 8.80
CA MET A 120 -8.35 10.79 9.34
C MET A 120 -8.18 11.01 10.86
N MET A 121 -8.39 12.24 11.32
CA MET A 121 -8.36 12.56 12.76
C MET A 121 -9.45 11.84 13.54
N GLU A 122 -10.64 11.75 12.96
CA GLU A 122 -11.80 11.11 13.59
C GLU A 122 -11.57 9.61 13.79
N GLU A 123 -11.05 8.92 12.75
CA GLU A 123 -10.66 7.49 12.81
C GLU A 123 -9.55 7.21 13.83
N MET A 124 -8.63 8.15 14.07
CA MET A 124 -7.59 7.99 15.10
C MET A 124 -8.11 8.22 16.52
N SER A 125 -9.02 9.19 16.70
CA SER A 125 -9.56 9.56 18.01
C SER A 125 -10.42 8.45 18.61
N THR A 126 -11.09 7.66 17.77
CA THR A 126 -11.94 6.55 18.19
C THR A 126 -11.17 5.31 18.65
N LYS A 127 -9.90 5.12 18.24
CA LYS A 127 -9.17 3.84 18.39
C LYS A 127 -8.03 3.82 19.42
N VAL A 128 -8.07 4.63 20.47
CA VAL A 128 -7.05 4.60 21.57
C VAL A 128 -7.09 3.31 22.45
N LYS A 129 -7.81 2.25 22.06
CA LYS A 129 -8.01 1.04 22.91
C LYS A 129 -7.89 -0.33 22.22
N GLU A 130 -7.39 -0.43 21.00
CA GLU A 130 -7.33 -1.74 20.33
C GLU A 130 -5.97 -2.44 20.52
N LEU A 131 -6.04 -3.71 20.95
CA LEU A 131 -4.93 -4.66 21.01
C LEU A 131 -4.34 -4.87 19.60
N PRO A 132 -3.06 -5.30 19.47
CA PRO A 132 -2.48 -5.64 18.17
C PRO A 132 -3.39 -6.61 17.42
N LEU A 133 -3.60 -6.37 16.13
CA LEU A 133 -4.55 -7.16 15.35
C LEU A 133 -4.12 -8.62 15.32
N PRO A 134 -5.08 -9.56 15.40
CA PRO A 134 -4.78 -10.95 15.19
C PRO A 134 -4.15 -11.11 13.80
N ARG A 135 -3.15 -11.99 13.70
CA ARG A 135 -2.48 -12.20 12.42
C ARG A 135 -3.52 -12.63 11.37
N PRO A 136 -3.53 -11.99 10.20
CA PRO A 136 -4.41 -12.38 9.12
C PRO A 136 -4.07 -13.82 8.69
N LYS A 137 -5.10 -14.65 8.52
CA LYS A 137 -4.96 -16.06 8.15
C LYS A 137 -4.42 -16.23 6.74
N GLU A 138 -4.70 -15.27 5.86
CA GLU A 138 -4.26 -15.24 4.47
C GLU A 138 -3.51 -13.93 4.18
N ARG A 139 -2.34 -14.04 3.52
CA ARG A 139 -1.48 -12.91 3.16
C ARG A 139 -1.52 -12.72 1.64
N ILE A 140 -2.70 -12.41 1.12
CA ILE A 140 -2.94 -12.30 -0.33
C ILE A 140 -2.67 -10.86 -0.78
N ILE A 141 -1.92 -10.73 -1.87
CA ILE A 141 -1.73 -9.46 -2.57
C ILE A 141 -2.55 -9.53 -3.86
N VAL A 142 -3.45 -8.57 -4.06
CA VAL A 142 -4.13 -8.42 -5.34
C VAL A 142 -3.20 -7.67 -6.28
N VAL A 143 -2.94 -8.24 -7.45
CA VAL A 143 -2.08 -7.64 -8.49
C VAL A 143 -2.96 -6.98 -9.54
N ARG A 144 -2.57 -5.79 -10.02
CA ARG A 144 -3.20 -5.15 -11.18
C ARG A 144 -2.73 -5.85 -12.45
N GLN A 145 -3.66 -6.19 -13.33
CA GLN A 145 -3.29 -6.67 -14.67
C GLN A 145 -2.75 -5.51 -15.49
N HIS A 146 -1.64 -5.73 -16.19
CA HIS A 146 -1.08 -4.71 -17.06
C HIS A 146 -1.98 -4.53 -18.30
N PRO A 147 -2.26 -3.29 -18.77
CA PRO A 147 -3.10 -3.08 -19.94
C PRO A 147 -2.61 -3.81 -21.20
N GLN A 148 -1.29 -4.00 -21.34
CA GLN A 148 -0.72 -4.75 -22.47
C GLN A 148 -1.01 -6.25 -22.40
N GLU A 149 -1.10 -6.84 -21.21
CA GLU A 149 -1.44 -8.25 -21.04
C GLU A 149 -2.92 -8.52 -21.38
N GLN A 150 -3.80 -7.56 -21.10
CA GLN A 150 -5.22 -7.64 -21.47
C GLN A 150 -5.39 -7.64 -22.99
N GLN A 151 -4.65 -6.80 -23.71
CA GLN A 151 -4.74 -6.73 -25.17
C GLN A 151 -4.21 -8.00 -25.85
N GLN A 152 -3.17 -8.62 -25.28
CA GLN A 152 -2.61 -9.86 -25.80
C GLN A 152 -3.50 -11.08 -25.51
N GLN A 153 -4.19 -11.11 -24.38
CA GLN A 153 -5.22 -12.13 -24.11
C GLN A 153 -6.43 -11.97 -25.03
N GLN A 154 -6.90 -10.75 -25.28
CA GLN A 154 -8.03 -10.48 -26.18
C GLN A 154 -7.76 -10.94 -27.62
N LEU A 155 -6.54 -10.69 -28.13
CA LEU A 155 -6.12 -11.16 -29.46
C LEU A 155 -6.01 -12.69 -29.52
N ALA A 156 -5.67 -13.35 -28.41
CA ALA A 156 -5.57 -14.81 -28.34
C ALA A 156 -6.93 -15.51 -28.29
N VAL A 157 -7.97 -14.90 -27.69
CA VAL A 157 -9.34 -15.45 -27.73
C VAL A 157 -10.04 -15.20 -29.07
N ASP A 158 -9.72 -14.11 -29.77
CA ASP A 158 -10.30 -13.82 -31.10
C ASP A 158 -9.66 -14.65 -32.24
N SER A 159 -8.54 -15.33 -31.97
CA SER A 159 -7.81 -16.17 -32.94
C SER A 159 -8.13 -17.67 -32.84
N ASN A 160 -9.13 -18.06 -32.03
CA ASN A 160 -9.55 -19.45 -31.79
C ASN A 160 -11.03 -19.64 -32.16
#